data_AF-A0A9N9L193-F1
#
_entry.id   AF-A0A9N9L193-F1
#
_cell.length_a   1.000
_cell.length_b   1.000
_cell.length_c   1.000
_cell.angle_alpha   90.00
_cell.angle_beta   90.00
_cell.angle_gamma   90.00
#
_symmetry.space_group_name_H-M   'P 1'
#
loop_
_entity.id
_entity.type
_entity.pdbx_description
1 polymer ?
#
loop_
_entity_poly.entity_id
_entity_poly.type
_entity_poly.pdbx_seq_one_letter_code
_entity_poly.pdbx_strand_id
1 'polypeptide(L)'
;MDTLKAGKELREVGIDPYYFILHISIDNADSGHTAIAIDVACEYMNCILKVEGEEAAQKAWKRIQAGYMLSMGLPGTVVCPSRRSMDESRVILSPIEMEVIRIFKAKAQVVHGIHCSSKIKIGSRTITEWLEPTALESKRWQLELLNSLSCAKYWIRRGDSSKSRFIHELQWNGRMFGSFTQDEYDILRKWIDGLSEISQTPNVPYQIRDSSNLNDETILSGYPDFRFSHSPSPHPAETLFSFHDIPPLNISGRPTFDRFLPLWLSHPCLLQEFVSIPWRTKNNFACTIVKILRAQLGFDIEQECVAGMSEVRRPNSLGLTGVGKNMMAQQGLSLNALPSLKHVLQICPSEFAVYMLRVSMKPIECKGMLIGMATAFAKMHAAIVSSQLCLLSAQDQLTLQNISIRELKGLELCWEELQQAEKVLADCCEGYLTAKHEIEKCFQL
;
A
#
# COMPACT_ATOMS: atom_id res chain seq x y z
N MET A 1 -2.04 -8.15 25.01
CA MET A 1 -2.85 -7.98 26.25
C MET A 1 -2.70 -6.58 26.84
N ASP A 2 -1.55 -5.90 26.73
CA ASP A 2 -1.37 -4.60 27.37
C ASP A 2 -2.17 -3.46 26.72
N THR A 3 -2.41 -3.52 25.40
CA THR A 3 -3.36 -2.61 24.73
C THR A 3 -4.78 -2.70 25.31
N LEU A 4 -5.22 -3.91 25.68
CA LEU A 4 -6.51 -4.14 26.34
C LEU A 4 -6.51 -3.59 27.78
N LYS A 5 -5.40 -3.75 28.51
CA LYS A 5 -5.23 -3.19 29.86
C LYS A 5 -5.24 -1.65 29.83
N ALA A 6 -4.43 -1.04 28.97
CA ALA A 6 -4.40 0.40 28.77
C ALA A 6 -5.79 0.93 28.39
N GLY A 7 -6.51 0.22 27.51
CA GLY A 7 -7.88 0.59 27.13
C GLY A 7 -8.90 0.55 28.28
N LYS A 8 -8.62 -0.18 29.37
CA LYS A 8 -9.42 -0.22 30.59
C LYS A 8 -8.93 0.83 31.61
N GLU A 9 -7.64 0.80 31.95
CA GLU A 9 -7.03 1.63 33.00
C GLU A 9 -7.14 3.13 32.69
N LEU A 10 -6.99 3.53 31.42
CA LEU A 10 -7.16 4.94 31.03
C LEU A 10 -8.57 5.46 31.30
N ARG A 11 -9.60 4.62 31.10
CA ARG A 11 -10.99 5.00 31.44
C ARG A 11 -11.18 5.19 32.92
N GLU A 12 -10.52 4.37 33.75
CA GLU A 12 -10.61 4.43 35.21
C GLU A 12 -10.09 5.79 35.74
N VAL A 13 -9.17 6.44 35.01
CA VAL A 13 -8.64 7.78 35.33
C VAL A 13 -9.23 8.92 34.47
N GLY A 14 -10.30 8.64 33.71
CA GLY A 14 -10.99 9.66 32.90
C GLY A 14 -10.27 10.10 31.62
N ILE A 15 -9.28 9.32 31.16
CA ILE A 15 -8.57 9.56 29.89
C ILE A 15 -9.22 8.72 28.78
N ASP A 16 -9.40 9.31 27.60
CA ASP A 16 -9.95 8.60 26.45
C ASP A 16 -8.98 7.50 25.95
N PRO A 17 -9.36 6.21 26.03
CA PRO A 17 -8.54 5.10 25.55
C PRO A 17 -8.59 4.87 24.03
N TYR A 18 -9.30 5.69 23.26
CA TYR A 18 -9.62 5.42 21.86
C TYR A 18 -8.42 4.99 21.02
N TYR A 19 -7.26 5.65 21.19
CA TYR A 19 -6.01 5.27 20.53
C TYR A 19 -5.66 3.79 20.74
N PHE A 20 -5.70 3.29 21.97
CA PHE A 20 -5.37 1.90 22.28
C PHE A 20 -6.46 0.94 21.77
N ILE A 21 -7.73 1.34 21.88
CA ILE A 21 -8.85 0.52 21.36
C ILE A 21 -8.73 0.30 19.86
N LEU A 22 -8.36 1.36 19.13
CA LEU A 22 -8.17 1.31 17.69
C LEU A 22 -7.12 0.25 17.27
N HIS A 23 -5.99 0.20 17.98
CA HIS A 23 -4.90 -0.73 17.68
C HIS A 23 -5.24 -2.20 17.98
N ILE A 24 -6.25 -2.48 18.82
CA ILE A 24 -6.75 -3.85 18.98
C ILE A 24 -7.31 -4.38 17.65
N SER A 25 -7.96 -3.51 16.86
CA SER A 25 -8.60 -3.87 15.60
C SER A 25 -7.64 -3.79 14.42
N ILE A 26 -6.89 -2.69 14.29
CA ILE A 26 -6.00 -2.44 13.13
C ILE A 26 -4.79 -3.40 13.14
N ASP A 27 -4.25 -3.77 14.31
CA ASP A 27 -3.08 -4.64 14.40
C ASP A 27 -3.44 -6.13 14.42
N ASN A 28 -4.62 -6.52 13.94
CA ASN A 28 -5.05 -7.92 13.96
C ASN A 28 -4.14 -8.82 13.10
N ALA A 29 -4.03 -10.10 13.48
CA ALA A 29 -3.14 -11.07 12.83
C ALA A 29 -3.73 -11.75 11.59
N ASP A 30 -4.94 -11.37 11.15
CA ASP A 30 -5.60 -11.93 9.96
C ASP A 30 -5.33 -11.05 8.73
N SER A 31 -5.80 -9.80 8.79
CA SER A 31 -5.67 -8.82 7.69
C SER A 31 -4.99 -7.51 8.10
N GLY A 32 -4.76 -7.31 9.39
CA GLY A 32 -4.20 -6.10 9.97
C GLY A 32 -2.67 -6.00 9.85
N HIS A 33 -2.10 -4.99 10.52
CA HIS A 33 -0.66 -4.70 10.44
C HIS A 33 0.23 -5.85 10.90
N THR A 34 -0.23 -6.67 11.86
CA THR A 34 0.49 -7.88 12.27
C THR A 34 0.61 -8.89 11.13
N ALA A 35 -0.47 -9.13 10.38
CA ALA A 35 -0.43 -10.03 9.22
C ALA A 35 0.50 -9.49 8.12
N ILE A 36 0.45 -8.18 7.86
CA ILE A 36 1.31 -7.51 6.88
C ILE A 36 2.79 -7.61 7.29
N ALA A 37 3.11 -7.39 8.57
CA ALA A 37 4.47 -7.47 9.07
C ALA A 37 5.06 -8.89 8.93
N ILE A 38 4.25 -9.93 9.15
CA ILE A 38 4.64 -11.33 8.92
C ILE A 38 4.93 -11.56 7.44
N ASP A 39 4.03 -11.14 6.55
CA ASP A 39 4.21 -11.32 5.11
C ASP A 39 5.46 -10.61 4.60
N VAL A 40 5.68 -9.36 5.01
CA VAL A 40 6.89 -8.59 4.68
C VAL A 40 8.15 -9.30 5.17
N ALA A 41 8.14 -9.86 6.39
CA ALA A 41 9.29 -10.62 6.90
C ALA A 41 9.54 -11.90 6.08
N CYS A 42 8.47 -12.62 5.72
CA CYS A 42 8.56 -13.81 4.88
C CYS A 42 9.06 -13.49 3.46
N GLU A 43 8.49 -12.47 2.82
CA GLU A 43 8.89 -11.98 1.50
C GLU A 43 10.36 -11.54 1.51
N TYR A 44 10.76 -10.73 2.49
CA TYR A 44 12.16 -10.31 2.65
C TYR A 44 13.10 -11.51 2.80
N MET A 45 12.75 -12.49 3.65
CA MET A 45 13.57 -13.68 3.86
C MET A 45 13.69 -14.55 2.60
N ASN A 46 12.58 -14.80 1.92
CA ASN A 46 12.57 -15.50 0.63
C ASN A 46 13.45 -14.78 -0.39
N CYS A 47 13.41 -13.44 -0.35
CA CYS A 47 14.13 -12.66 -1.32
C CYS A 47 15.64 -12.62 -1.08
N ILE A 48 16.09 -12.47 0.17
CA ILE A 48 17.52 -12.57 0.51
C ILE A 48 18.05 -13.96 0.16
N LEU A 49 17.28 -15.02 0.45
CA LEU A 49 17.67 -16.38 0.10
C LEU A 49 17.88 -16.55 -1.42
N LYS A 50 16.97 -16.01 -2.23
CA LYS A 50 17.03 -16.12 -3.68
C LYS A 50 18.16 -15.30 -4.30
N VAL A 51 18.41 -14.08 -3.79
CA VAL A 51 19.34 -13.11 -4.41
C VAL A 51 20.76 -13.23 -3.87
N GLU A 52 20.91 -13.41 -2.56
CA GLU A 52 22.20 -13.37 -1.87
C GLU A 52 22.64 -14.74 -1.32
N GLY A 53 21.75 -15.74 -1.37
CA GLY A 53 22.02 -17.12 -0.97
C GLY A 53 21.84 -17.40 0.53
N GLU A 54 22.05 -18.67 0.89
CA GLU A 54 21.77 -19.22 2.22
C GLU A 54 22.51 -18.50 3.35
N GLU A 55 23.78 -18.14 3.15
CA GLU A 55 24.60 -17.50 4.20
C GLU A 55 24.09 -16.09 4.54
N ALA A 56 23.71 -15.31 3.54
CA ALA A 56 23.13 -13.98 3.70
C ALA A 56 21.75 -14.07 4.35
N ALA A 57 20.92 -15.03 3.92
CA ALA A 57 19.63 -15.30 4.52
C ALA A 57 19.78 -15.64 6.01
N GLN A 58 20.73 -16.50 6.37
CA GLN A 58 20.98 -16.85 7.76
C GLN A 58 21.44 -15.65 8.61
N LYS A 59 22.25 -14.74 8.04
CA LYS A 59 22.64 -13.48 8.71
C LYS A 59 21.43 -12.56 8.90
N ALA A 60 20.60 -12.40 7.87
CA ALA A 60 19.38 -11.60 7.93
C ALA A 60 18.37 -12.15 8.95
N TRP A 61 18.18 -13.47 8.97
CA TRP A 61 17.30 -14.14 9.92
C TRP A 61 17.74 -13.93 11.37
N LYS A 62 19.03 -14.07 11.65
CA LYS A 62 19.59 -13.78 12.98
C LYS A 62 19.30 -12.33 13.43
N ARG A 63 19.29 -11.37 12.50
CA ARG A 63 18.94 -9.96 12.82
C ARG A 63 17.46 -9.80 13.14
N ILE A 64 16.57 -10.45 12.37
CA ILE A 64 15.12 -10.46 12.65
C ILE A 64 14.86 -11.11 14.02
N GLN A 65 15.47 -12.26 14.29
CA GLN A 65 15.38 -12.94 15.58
C GLN A 65 15.91 -12.07 16.73
N ALA A 66 17.04 -11.39 16.55
CA ALA A 66 17.57 -10.47 17.54
C ALA A 66 16.63 -9.29 17.80
N GLY A 67 16.03 -8.71 16.75
CA GLY A 67 15.01 -7.66 16.87
C GLY A 67 13.74 -8.14 17.60
N TYR A 68 13.29 -9.36 17.30
CA TYR A 68 12.17 -9.99 18.01
C TYR A 68 12.53 -10.28 19.48
N MET A 69 13.70 -10.84 19.77
CA MET A 69 14.13 -11.07 21.15
C MET A 69 14.29 -9.76 21.93
N LEU A 70 14.76 -8.70 21.28
CA LEU A 70 14.81 -7.37 21.86
C LEU A 70 13.41 -6.84 22.18
N SER A 71 12.44 -7.05 21.28
CA SER A 71 11.04 -6.67 21.53
C SER A 71 10.39 -7.51 22.63
N MET A 72 10.80 -8.77 22.80
CA MET A 72 10.41 -9.63 23.93
C MET A 72 11.06 -9.24 25.26
N GLY A 73 12.25 -8.62 25.21
CA GLY A 73 12.95 -8.06 26.39
C GLY A 73 12.31 -6.78 26.92
N LEU A 74 11.35 -6.22 26.19
CA LEU A 74 10.40 -5.21 26.64
C LEU A 74 9.17 -5.93 27.22
N PRO A 75 8.63 -5.54 28.39
CA PRO A 75 7.49 -6.24 28.98
C PRO A 75 6.27 -6.20 28.04
N GLY A 76 5.70 -7.37 27.65
CA GLY A 76 4.33 -7.41 27.11
C GLY A 76 3.89 -8.43 26.04
N THR A 77 4.64 -9.46 25.67
CA THR A 77 4.28 -10.30 24.50
C THR A 77 3.56 -11.61 24.82
N VAL A 78 2.55 -11.96 24.02
CA VAL A 78 1.69 -13.16 24.16
C VAL A 78 1.86 -14.06 22.93
N VAL A 79 1.95 -15.37 23.15
CA VAL A 79 2.03 -16.43 22.11
C VAL A 79 0.69 -17.15 22.01
N CYS A 80 0.23 -17.45 20.78
CA CYS A 80 -0.99 -18.25 20.54
C CYS A 80 -0.65 -19.69 20.09
N PRO A 81 -1.48 -20.72 20.41
CA PRO A 81 -1.21 -22.13 20.09
C PRO A 81 -1.82 -22.59 18.74
N SER A 82 -1.37 -23.75 18.26
CA SER A 82 -1.63 -24.32 16.92
C SER A 82 -2.84 -25.28 16.79
N ARG A 83 -3.17 -25.58 15.52
CA ARG A 83 -4.40 -26.13 14.92
C ARG A 83 -4.59 -27.67 14.97
N ARG A 84 -5.85 -28.12 14.82
CA ARG A 84 -6.26 -29.40 14.16
C ARG A 84 -7.62 -29.25 13.45
N SER A 85 -7.84 -29.99 12.35
CA SER A 85 -9.04 -29.96 11.49
C SER A 85 -9.72 -31.33 11.36
N MET A 86 -11.05 -31.38 11.26
CA MET A 86 -11.82 -32.51 10.68
C MET A 86 -13.18 -32.08 10.11
N ASP A 87 -13.76 -32.97 9.30
CA ASP A 87 -14.60 -32.84 8.10
C ASP A 87 -16.12 -32.52 8.29
N GLU A 88 -16.74 -31.97 7.23
CA GLU A 88 -18.09 -31.38 7.15
C GLU A 88 -19.16 -32.28 6.49
N SER A 89 -20.43 -32.04 6.83
CA SER A 89 -21.64 -32.57 6.17
C SER A 89 -22.36 -31.48 5.37
N ARG A 90 -23.02 -31.86 4.27
CA ARG A 90 -23.53 -31.00 3.19
C ARG A 90 -24.85 -30.29 3.52
N VAL A 91 -24.81 -28.96 3.66
CA VAL A 91 -25.95 -28.03 3.50
C VAL A 91 -25.46 -26.81 2.70
N ILE A 92 -26.28 -26.31 1.77
CA ILE A 92 -25.88 -25.30 0.77
C ILE A 92 -26.20 -23.88 1.28
N LEU A 93 -25.16 -23.08 1.51
CA LEU A 93 -25.22 -21.63 1.73
C LEU A 93 -25.25 -20.89 0.38
N SER A 94 -25.85 -19.69 0.32
CA SER A 94 -25.71 -18.85 -0.88
C SER A 94 -24.26 -18.37 -1.06
N PRO A 95 -23.85 -17.96 -2.28
CA PRO A 95 -22.48 -17.48 -2.52
C PRO A 95 -22.03 -16.35 -1.60
N ILE A 96 -22.90 -15.39 -1.31
CA ILE A 96 -22.58 -14.26 -0.42
C ILE A 96 -22.49 -14.71 1.05
N GLU A 97 -23.33 -15.65 1.49
CA GLU A 97 -23.27 -16.20 2.85
C GLU A 97 -22.03 -17.05 3.07
N MET A 98 -21.59 -17.81 2.06
CA MET A 98 -20.31 -18.53 2.11
C MET A 98 -19.15 -17.56 2.32
N GLU A 99 -19.18 -16.41 1.64
CA GLU A 99 -18.15 -15.40 1.79
C GLU A 99 -18.20 -14.71 3.16
N VAL A 100 -19.39 -14.37 3.67
CA VAL A 100 -19.55 -13.84 5.04
C VAL A 100 -19.04 -14.83 6.09
N ILE A 101 -19.31 -16.13 5.92
CA ILE A 101 -18.80 -17.18 6.80
C ILE A 101 -17.29 -17.32 6.68
N ARG A 102 -16.72 -17.26 5.46
CA ARG A 102 -15.28 -17.28 5.24
C ARG A 102 -14.59 -16.17 6.04
N ILE A 103 -15.16 -14.96 5.99
CA ILE A 103 -14.69 -13.80 6.75
C ILE A 103 -14.78 -14.09 8.26
N PHE A 104 -15.94 -14.49 8.78
CA PHE A 104 -16.08 -14.74 10.22
C PHE A 104 -15.18 -15.88 10.72
N LYS A 105 -14.97 -16.93 9.93
CA LYS A 105 -14.03 -18.00 10.25
C LYS A 105 -12.60 -17.46 10.35
N ALA A 106 -12.16 -16.65 9.38
CA ALA A 106 -10.84 -16.05 9.39
C ALA A 106 -10.63 -15.16 10.64
N LYS A 107 -11.58 -14.24 10.90
CA LYS A 107 -11.53 -13.36 12.08
C LYS A 107 -11.59 -14.12 13.40
N ALA A 108 -12.42 -15.15 13.51
CA ALA A 108 -12.56 -15.98 14.71
C ALA A 108 -11.23 -16.60 15.18
N GLN A 109 -10.36 -17.00 14.24
CA GLN A 109 -9.06 -17.59 14.57
C GLN A 109 -8.14 -16.61 15.32
N VAL A 110 -8.27 -15.30 15.06
CA VAL A 110 -7.37 -14.27 15.61
C VAL A 110 -7.98 -13.49 16.78
N VAL A 111 -9.30 -13.50 16.94
CA VAL A 111 -9.99 -12.79 18.04
C VAL A 111 -10.35 -13.67 19.25
N HIS A 112 -10.02 -14.97 19.21
CA HIS A 112 -10.23 -15.86 20.34
C HIS A 112 -9.53 -15.33 21.60
N GLY A 113 -10.26 -15.20 22.71
CA GLY A 113 -9.75 -14.58 23.94
C GLY A 113 -10.01 -13.08 24.08
N ILE A 114 -10.22 -12.33 23.00
CA ILE A 114 -10.43 -10.86 23.05
C ILE A 114 -11.82 -10.52 23.56
N HIS A 115 -12.84 -11.25 23.12
CA HIS A 115 -14.24 -11.01 23.49
C HIS A 115 -14.67 -11.65 24.81
N CYS A 116 -13.77 -12.34 25.53
CA CYS A 116 -14.11 -13.12 26.73
C CYS A 116 -14.71 -12.29 27.88
N SER A 117 -14.43 -10.99 27.95
CA SER A 117 -15.01 -10.07 28.94
C SER A 117 -16.32 -9.42 28.50
N SER A 118 -16.72 -9.59 27.23
CA SER A 118 -17.94 -9.02 26.66
C SER A 118 -19.17 -9.83 27.09
N LYS A 119 -20.16 -9.14 27.67
CA LYS A 119 -21.47 -9.73 28.04
C LYS A 119 -22.51 -9.64 26.91
N ILE A 120 -22.12 -9.13 25.74
CA ILE A 120 -23.03 -8.93 24.61
C ILE A 120 -23.46 -10.29 24.05
N LYS A 121 -24.77 -10.45 23.84
CA LYS A 121 -25.38 -11.63 23.23
C LYS A 121 -26.07 -11.28 21.92
N ILE A 122 -26.03 -12.24 20.99
CA ILE A 122 -26.76 -12.22 19.73
C ILE A 122 -27.62 -13.48 19.72
N GLY A 123 -28.94 -13.32 19.77
CA GLY A 123 -29.83 -14.45 20.07
C GLY A 123 -29.56 -15.01 21.47
N SER A 124 -29.38 -16.32 21.58
CA SER A 124 -29.16 -17.01 22.87
C SER A 124 -27.69 -17.08 23.30
N ARG A 125 -26.74 -16.76 22.42
CA ARG A 125 -25.29 -16.98 22.63
C ARG A 125 -24.52 -15.66 22.69
N THR A 126 -23.41 -15.69 23.43
CA THR A 126 -22.42 -14.62 23.50
C THR A 126 -21.60 -14.53 22.22
N ILE A 127 -20.93 -13.39 21.99
CA ILE A 127 -20.02 -13.23 20.84
C ILE A 127 -18.89 -14.27 20.89
N THR A 128 -18.33 -14.54 22.08
CA THR A 128 -17.26 -15.53 22.26
C THR A 128 -17.71 -16.93 21.86
N GLU A 129 -18.91 -17.34 22.27
CA GLU A 129 -19.47 -18.64 21.86
C GLU A 129 -19.67 -18.68 20.34
N TRP A 130 -20.26 -17.65 19.75
CA TRP A 130 -20.50 -17.59 18.30
C TRP A 130 -19.23 -17.68 17.47
N LEU A 131 -18.17 -16.99 17.90
CA LEU A 131 -16.88 -16.93 17.22
C LEU A 131 -15.91 -18.02 17.70
N GLU A 132 -16.40 -19.07 18.33
CA GLU A 132 -15.55 -20.20 18.71
C GLU A 132 -15.07 -20.95 17.45
N PRO A 133 -13.75 -21.01 17.17
CA PRO A 133 -13.22 -21.53 15.92
C PRO A 133 -13.70 -22.94 15.57
N THR A 134 -13.75 -23.83 16.56
CA THR A 134 -14.15 -25.22 16.38
C THR A 134 -15.64 -25.36 16.09
N ALA A 135 -16.48 -24.53 16.72
CA ALA A 135 -17.91 -24.52 16.48
C ALA A 135 -18.24 -23.99 15.07
N LEU A 136 -17.51 -22.97 14.61
CA LEU A 136 -17.65 -22.38 13.27
C LEU A 136 -17.30 -23.31 12.10
N GLU A 137 -16.64 -24.43 12.35
CA GLU A 137 -16.48 -25.49 11.33
C GLU A 137 -17.80 -26.20 11.01
N SER A 138 -18.79 -26.16 11.90
CA SER A 138 -20.10 -26.79 11.64
C SER A 138 -20.98 -25.92 10.74
N LYS A 139 -21.45 -26.46 9.61
CA LYS A 139 -22.45 -25.80 8.74
C LYS A 139 -23.71 -25.39 9.49
N ARG A 140 -24.18 -26.22 10.42
CA ARG A 140 -25.34 -25.89 11.27
C ARG A 140 -25.04 -24.65 12.11
N TRP A 141 -23.85 -24.58 12.69
CA TRP A 141 -23.42 -23.43 13.48
C TRP A 141 -23.32 -22.16 12.63
N GLN A 142 -22.75 -22.27 11.43
CA GLN A 142 -22.67 -21.18 10.45
C GLN A 142 -24.07 -20.62 10.12
N LEU A 143 -25.04 -21.49 9.82
CA LEU A 143 -26.43 -21.11 9.56
C LEU A 143 -27.09 -20.47 10.79
N GLU A 144 -26.92 -21.05 11.98
CA GLU A 144 -27.46 -20.50 13.21
C GLU A 144 -26.87 -19.11 13.52
N LEU A 145 -25.58 -18.89 13.24
CA LEU A 145 -24.91 -17.59 13.38
C LEU A 145 -25.52 -16.55 12.43
N LEU A 146 -25.58 -16.84 11.13
CA LEU A 146 -26.13 -15.90 10.13
C LEU A 146 -27.59 -15.56 10.42
N ASN A 147 -28.39 -16.57 10.79
CA ASN A 147 -29.78 -16.35 11.18
C ASN A 147 -29.89 -15.49 12.44
N SER A 148 -29.11 -15.79 13.48
CA SER A 148 -29.14 -15.04 14.74
C SER A 148 -28.68 -13.60 14.56
N LEU A 149 -27.62 -13.38 13.78
CA LEU A 149 -27.08 -12.06 13.48
C LEU A 149 -28.05 -11.25 12.61
N SER A 150 -28.59 -11.82 11.54
CA SER A 150 -29.57 -11.15 10.67
C SER A 150 -30.88 -10.81 11.39
N CYS A 151 -31.25 -11.53 12.45
CA CYS A 151 -32.43 -11.25 13.27
C CYS A 151 -32.17 -10.26 14.41
N ALA A 152 -30.91 -9.91 14.69
CA ALA A 152 -30.54 -9.01 15.77
C ALA A 152 -30.79 -7.54 15.38
N LYS A 153 -32.05 -7.10 15.49
CA LYS A 153 -32.54 -5.76 15.05
C LYS A 153 -31.72 -4.56 15.55
N TYR A 154 -31.07 -4.69 16.71
CA TYR A 154 -30.21 -3.63 17.25
C TYR A 154 -28.89 -3.47 16.48
N TRP A 155 -28.39 -4.57 15.90
CA TRP A 155 -27.13 -4.62 15.17
C TRP A 155 -27.32 -4.55 13.66
N ILE A 156 -28.33 -5.25 13.14
CA ILE A 156 -28.61 -5.38 11.71
C ILE A 156 -30.01 -4.88 11.40
N ARG A 157 -30.09 -3.88 10.52
CA ARG A 157 -31.32 -3.48 9.84
C ARG A 157 -31.33 -4.16 8.47
N ARG A 158 -32.12 -5.23 8.35
CA ARG A 158 -32.25 -6.00 7.10
C ARG A 158 -32.62 -5.10 5.93
N GLY A 159 -31.92 -5.27 4.80
CA GLY A 159 -32.11 -4.49 3.58
C GLY A 159 -31.57 -3.07 3.63
N ASP A 160 -30.91 -2.67 4.72
CA ASP A 160 -30.37 -1.32 4.88
C ASP A 160 -29.08 -1.35 5.71
N SER A 161 -27.98 -1.68 5.04
CA SER A 161 -26.64 -1.69 5.61
C SER A 161 -26.27 -0.31 6.17
N SER A 162 -26.75 0.77 5.54
CA SER A 162 -26.42 2.16 5.88
C SER A 162 -26.97 2.60 7.23
N LYS A 163 -27.98 1.89 7.76
CA LYS A 163 -28.55 2.11 9.09
C LYS A 163 -28.29 0.94 10.05
N SER A 164 -27.48 -0.02 9.63
CA SER A 164 -27.09 -1.15 10.47
C SER A 164 -25.95 -0.74 11.39
N ARG A 165 -26.19 -0.79 12.71
CA ARG A 165 -25.17 -0.43 13.72
C ARG A 165 -23.88 -1.22 13.55
N PHE A 166 -23.97 -2.50 13.19
CA PHE A 166 -22.79 -3.32 12.91
C PHE A 166 -21.88 -2.68 11.86
N ILE A 167 -22.45 -2.22 10.74
CA ILE A 167 -21.71 -1.57 9.66
C ILE A 167 -21.11 -0.23 10.10
N HIS A 168 -21.82 0.56 10.91
CA HIS A 168 -21.28 1.81 11.45
C HIS A 168 -20.08 1.59 12.38
N GLU A 169 -20.08 0.52 13.18
CA GLU A 169 -18.95 0.23 14.05
C GLU A 169 -17.68 -0.18 13.28
N LEU A 170 -17.81 -0.60 12.01
CA LEU A 170 -16.69 -0.92 11.11
C LEU A 170 -16.14 0.33 10.37
N GLN A 171 -16.92 1.41 10.31
CA GLN A 171 -16.53 2.67 9.65
C GLN A 171 -15.57 3.48 10.53
N TRP A 172 -14.96 4.52 9.95
CA TRP A 172 -14.15 5.49 10.70
C TRP A 172 -14.94 6.06 11.90
N ASN A 173 -14.26 6.21 13.04
CA ASN A 173 -14.82 6.50 14.37
C ASN A 173 -15.66 5.38 15.01
N GLY A 174 -15.87 4.26 14.31
CA GLY A 174 -16.45 3.05 14.86
C GLY A 174 -15.47 2.28 15.74
N ARG A 175 -15.96 1.56 16.75
CA ARG A 175 -15.09 0.85 17.71
C ARG A 175 -14.35 -0.34 17.12
N MET A 176 -14.77 -0.80 15.95
CA MET A 176 -14.22 -1.94 15.23
C MET A 176 -13.57 -1.51 13.90
N PHE A 177 -13.30 -0.21 13.72
CA PHE A 177 -12.60 0.28 12.52
C PHE A 177 -11.28 -0.47 12.31
N GLY A 178 -11.06 -0.92 11.08
CA GLY A 178 -9.86 -1.67 10.67
C GLY A 178 -9.81 -3.14 11.12
N SER A 179 -10.86 -3.66 11.75
CA SER A 179 -10.97 -5.11 12.03
C SER A 179 -11.32 -5.94 10.78
N PHE A 180 -11.87 -5.30 9.76
CA PHE A 180 -12.18 -5.89 8.45
C PHE A 180 -11.53 -5.04 7.35
N THR A 181 -11.14 -5.68 6.25
CA THR A 181 -10.68 -4.99 5.05
C THR A 181 -11.85 -4.30 4.34
N GLN A 182 -11.55 -3.43 3.36
CA GLN A 182 -12.62 -2.77 2.59
C GLN A 182 -13.49 -3.79 1.83
N ASP A 183 -12.87 -4.79 1.21
CA ASP A 183 -13.58 -5.82 0.46
C ASP A 183 -14.52 -6.61 1.38
N GLU A 184 -14.04 -6.99 2.57
CA GLU A 184 -14.82 -7.68 3.59
C GLU A 184 -16.00 -6.81 4.07
N TYR A 185 -15.77 -5.52 4.29
CA TYR A 185 -16.80 -4.55 4.62
C TYR A 185 -17.89 -4.47 3.53
N ASP A 186 -17.49 -4.41 2.25
CA ASP A 186 -18.43 -4.34 1.13
C ASP A 186 -19.22 -5.64 0.94
N ILE A 187 -18.61 -6.80 1.19
CA ILE A 187 -19.29 -8.10 1.24
C ILE A 187 -20.37 -8.11 2.34
N LEU A 188 -20.03 -7.65 3.54
CA LEU A 188 -20.97 -7.59 4.67
C LEU A 188 -22.14 -6.64 4.39
N ARG A 189 -21.89 -5.50 3.73
CA ARG A 189 -22.95 -4.59 3.29
C ARG A 189 -23.88 -5.25 2.28
N LYS A 190 -23.32 -5.85 1.22
CA LYS A 190 -24.09 -6.57 0.19
C LYS A 190 -24.95 -7.68 0.80
N TRP A 191 -24.41 -8.42 1.76
CA TRP A 191 -25.17 -9.45 2.48
C TRP A 191 -26.37 -8.83 3.23
N ILE A 192 -26.17 -7.77 4.01
CA ILE A 192 -27.24 -7.11 4.78
C ILE A 192 -28.33 -6.52 3.88
N ASP A 193 -27.92 -5.85 2.80
CA ASP A 193 -28.84 -5.27 1.82
C ASP A 193 -29.66 -6.36 1.10
N GLY A 194 -29.07 -7.54 0.89
CA GLY A 194 -29.75 -8.71 0.33
C GLY A 194 -30.76 -9.40 1.25
N LEU A 195 -30.83 -9.05 2.55
CA LEU A 195 -31.74 -9.71 3.53
C LEU A 195 -33.23 -9.38 3.36
N SER A 196 -33.60 -8.47 2.43
CA SER A 196 -34.98 -8.05 2.21
C SER A 196 -35.67 -8.69 0.99
N GLU A 197 -35.01 -9.56 0.24
CA GLU A 197 -35.60 -10.16 -0.96
C GLU A 197 -35.35 -11.67 -1.06
N ILE A 198 -36.44 -12.45 -1.09
CA ILE A 198 -36.46 -13.79 -1.69
C ILE A 198 -37.14 -13.63 -3.05
N SER A 199 -36.40 -13.76 -4.16
CA SER A 199 -36.79 -14.55 -5.36
C SER A 199 -35.80 -14.43 -6.54
N GLN A 200 -35.23 -15.59 -6.88
CA GLN A 200 -34.95 -16.18 -8.22
C GLN A 200 -33.97 -15.53 -9.23
N THR A 201 -33.10 -16.40 -9.77
CA THR A 201 -31.99 -16.19 -10.72
C THR A 201 -32.44 -16.16 -12.20
N PRO A 202 -31.56 -15.77 -13.15
CA PRO A 202 -30.79 -16.78 -13.91
C PRO A 202 -29.33 -16.42 -14.29
N ASN A 203 -28.60 -17.47 -14.71
CA ASN A 203 -27.16 -17.62 -14.99
C ASN A 203 -26.58 -16.84 -16.19
N VAL A 204 -25.27 -16.51 -16.12
CA VAL A 204 -24.33 -16.39 -17.26
C VAL A 204 -22.94 -16.90 -16.80
N PRO A 205 -22.15 -17.65 -17.61
CA PRO A 205 -20.98 -18.38 -17.14
C PRO A 205 -19.69 -17.55 -17.15
N TYR A 206 -18.93 -17.63 -16.06
CA TYR A 206 -17.56 -17.13 -15.97
C TYR A 206 -16.58 -18.31 -15.89
N GLN A 207 -15.66 -18.39 -16.85
CA GLN A 207 -14.51 -19.29 -16.80
C GLN A 207 -13.41 -18.65 -15.94
N ILE A 208 -12.81 -19.45 -15.04
CA ILE A 208 -11.63 -19.07 -14.27
C ILE A 208 -10.38 -19.52 -15.02
N ARG A 209 -9.39 -18.61 -15.04
CA ARG A 209 -8.01 -18.76 -15.52
C ARG A 209 -7.26 -19.90 -14.81
N ASP A 210 -6.45 -20.61 -15.58
CA ASP A 210 -5.21 -21.19 -15.05
C ASP A 210 -4.19 -20.06 -14.82
N SER A 211 -3.68 -19.98 -13.59
CA SER A 211 -2.56 -19.14 -13.19
C SER A 211 -1.33 -20.02 -12.97
N SER A 212 -0.23 -19.75 -13.66
CA SER A 212 1.09 -20.14 -13.18
C SER A 212 2.11 -19.03 -13.40
N ASN A 213 2.91 -18.84 -12.35
CA ASN A 213 4.18 -18.14 -12.24
C ASN A 213 4.16 -16.62 -12.05
N LEU A 214 4.30 -16.19 -10.80
CA LEU A 214 4.88 -14.90 -10.43
C LEU A 214 5.91 -15.13 -9.31
N ASN A 215 7.13 -14.67 -9.57
CA ASN A 215 8.28 -14.59 -8.66
C ASN A 215 8.72 -13.10 -8.61
N ASP A 216 9.35 -12.72 -7.51
CA ASP A 216 10.11 -11.49 -7.20
C ASP A 216 9.38 -10.27 -6.62
N GLU A 217 9.85 -9.81 -5.44
CA GLU A 217 10.47 -8.49 -5.24
C GLU A 217 11.38 -8.51 -3.98
N THR A 218 12.56 -7.86 -4.07
CA THR A 218 13.59 -7.67 -3.02
C THR A 218 13.66 -6.20 -2.65
N ILE A 219 13.78 -5.84 -1.36
CA ILE A 219 14.40 -4.56 -0.97
C ILE A 219 15.24 -4.74 0.31
N LEU A 220 16.55 -4.46 0.18
CA LEU A 220 17.35 -3.47 0.95
C LEU A 220 18.81 -3.92 1.09
N SER A 221 19.72 -3.27 0.35
CA SER A 221 21.17 -3.33 0.57
C SER A 221 21.82 -1.97 0.26
N GLY A 222 22.37 -1.35 1.30
CA GLY A 222 23.47 -0.37 1.30
C GLY A 222 23.23 1.00 0.65
N TYR A 223 23.00 2.04 1.45
CA TYR A 223 23.16 3.43 1.02
C TYR A 223 24.56 3.64 0.42
N PRO A 224 24.69 4.16 -0.81
CA PRO A 224 25.99 4.48 -1.39
C PRO A 224 26.51 5.83 -0.85
N ASP A 225 27.78 5.88 -0.45
CA ASP A 225 28.53 7.14 -0.24
C ASP A 225 29.00 7.64 -1.62
N PHE A 226 28.21 8.50 -2.27
CA PHE A 226 28.49 9.02 -3.61
C PHE A 226 29.47 10.20 -3.58
N ARG A 227 30.78 9.90 -3.60
CA ARG A 227 31.85 10.90 -3.77
C ARG A 227 32.11 11.18 -5.25
N PHE A 228 31.40 12.16 -5.82
CA PHE A 228 31.75 12.81 -7.08
C PHE A 228 31.43 14.31 -7.02
N SER A 229 32.33 15.15 -7.53
CA SER A 229 32.41 16.59 -7.23
C SER A 229 31.77 17.52 -8.27
N HIS A 230 31.04 16.99 -9.26
CA HIS A 230 30.45 17.81 -10.32
C HIS A 230 28.93 17.88 -10.18
N SER A 231 28.41 19.10 -10.11
CA SER A 231 26.97 19.38 -10.21
C SER A 231 26.66 19.63 -11.69
N PRO A 232 25.54 19.12 -12.21
CA PRO A 232 25.10 19.48 -13.56
C PRO A 232 24.95 21.00 -13.66
N SER A 233 25.20 21.56 -14.84
CA SER A 233 25.01 22.98 -15.09
C SER A 233 23.54 23.32 -14.81
N PRO A 234 23.23 24.19 -13.82
CA PRO A 234 21.85 24.57 -13.55
C PRO A 234 21.27 25.22 -14.81
N HIS A 235 20.01 24.91 -15.11
CA HIS A 235 19.22 25.65 -16.09
C HIS A 235 18.36 26.66 -15.32
N PRO A 236 18.92 27.83 -14.94
CA PRO A 236 18.18 28.81 -14.16
C PRO A 236 16.90 29.18 -14.91
N ALA A 237 15.79 29.17 -14.20
CA ALA A 237 14.53 29.64 -14.75
C ALA A 237 14.65 31.15 -15.02
N GLU A 238 14.83 31.54 -16.28
CA GLU A 238 14.79 32.94 -16.71
C GLU A 238 13.39 33.56 -16.52
N THR A 239 12.36 32.71 -16.39
CA THR A 239 10.96 33.10 -16.12
C THR A 239 10.31 32.09 -15.19
N LEU A 240 9.69 32.58 -14.12
CA LEU A 240 8.91 31.76 -13.20
C LEU A 240 7.56 31.38 -13.82
N PHE A 241 7.09 30.16 -13.57
CA PHE A 241 5.80 29.67 -14.03
C PHE A 241 5.03 28.96 -12.92
N SER A 242 3.70 28.94 -13.04
CA SER A 242 2.82 28.18 -12.15
C SER A 242 2.69 26.73 -12.62
N PHE A 243 2.05 25.87 -11.83
CA PHE A 243 1.77 24.48 -12.23
C PHE A 243 0.94 24.38 -13.52
N HIS A 244 0.03 25.32 -13.74
CA HIS A 244 -0.83 25.34 -14.93
C HIS A 244 -0.11 25.83 -16.19
N ASP A 245 0.98 26.59 -16.02
CA ASP A 245 1.76 27.19 -17.11
C ASP A 245 3.06 26.42 -17.39
N ILE A 246 3.17 25.19 -16.87
CA ILE A 246 4.34 24.35 -17.01
C ILE A 246 4.68 24.13 -18.52
N PRO A 247 5.93 24.40 -18.95
CA PRO A 247 6.36 24.14 -20.33
C PRO A 247 6.18 22.67 -20.74
N PRO A 248 5.64 22.34 -21.92
CA PRO A 248 5.39 20.97 -22.33
C PRO A 248 6.69 20.19 -22.56
N LEU A 249 6.64 18.87 -22.35
CA LEU A 249 7.73 17.93 -22.68
C LEU A 249 7.66 17.50 -24.15
N ASN A 250 8.78 17.54 -24.85
CA ASN A 250 8.89 17.03 -26.21
C ASN A 250 9.46 15.59 -26.22
N ILE A 251 8.58 14.60 -26.33
CA ILE A 251 8.94 13.18 -26.42
C ILE A 251 8.48 12.56 -27.75
N SER A 252 9.12 12.93 -28.85
CA SER A 252 8.71 12.53 -30.20
C SER A 252 9.30 11.20 -30.70
N GLY A 253 10.38 10.71 -30.09
CA GLY A 253 11.12 9.51 -30.53
C GLY A 253 11.00 8.31 -29.57
N ARG A 254 11.57 7.16 -29.94
CA ARG A 254 11.80 6.09 -28.95
C ARG A 254 12.95 6.50 -28.02
N PRO A 255 12.88 6.19 -26.72
CA PRO A 255 13.96 6.53 -25.80
C PRO A 255 15.20 5.68 -26.07
N THR A 256 16.37 6.31 -25.98
CA THR A 256 17.65 5.61 -25.86
C THR A 256 17.76 5.02 -24.45
N PHE A 257 17.65 3.70 -24.33
CA PHE A 257 17.56 3.02 -23.03
C PHE A 257 18.77 3.26 -22.13
N ASP A 258 19.98 3.41 -22.69
CA ASP A 258 21.19 3.72 -21.90
C ASP A 258 21.09 5.06 -21.15
N ARG A 259 20.33 6.01 -21.67
CA ARG A 259 20.08 7.31 -21.01
C ARG A 259 18.82 7.28 -20.17
N PHE A 260 17.77 6.64 -20.68
CA PHE A 260 16.45 6.61 -20.07
C PHE A 260 16.40 5.76 -18.79
N LEU A 261 17.01 4.58 -18.83
CA LEU A 261 16.96 3.59 -17.75
C LEU A 261 17.45 4.12 -16.38
N PRO A 262 18.63 4.75 -16.27
CA PRO A 262 19.09 5.27 -14.99
C PRO A 262 18.17 6.39 -14.47
N LEU A 263 17.52 7.17 -15.35
CA LEU A 263 16.56 8.19 -14.93
C LEU A 263 15.27 7.55 -14.40
N TRP A 264 14.68 6.62 -15.18
CA TRP A 264 13.46 5.88 -14.80
C TRP A 264 13.59 5.21 -13.44
N LEU A 265 14.71 4.54 -13.19
CA LEU A 265 14.91 3.80 -11.93
C LEU A 265 15.31 4.68 -10.75
N SER A 266 15.78 5.91 -10.97
CA SER A 266 16.20 6.81 -9.90
C SER A 266 15.11 7.79 -9.46
N HIS A 267 14.27 8.27 -10.38
CA HIS A 267 13.30 9.32 -10.04
C HIS A 267 12.25 8.94 -8.99
N PRO A 268 11.83 7.66 -8.79
CA PRO A 268 10.94 7.30 -7.69
C PRO A 268 11.52 7.59 -6.31
N CYS A 269 12.83 7.81 -6.20
CA CYS A 269 13.49 8.17 -4.95
C CYS A 269 13.40 9.66 -4.59
N LEU A 270 12.98 10.53 -5.51
CA LEU A 270 13.02 11.99 -5.33
C LEU A 270 12.28 12.46 -4.07
N LEU A 271 11.14 11.85 -3.75
CA LEU A 271 10.27 12.29 -2.66
C LEU A 271 10.30 11.38 -1.42
N GLN A 272 11.00 10.24 -1.47
CA GLN A 272 10.95 9.23 -0.40
C GLN A 272 11.46 9.76 0.94
N GLU A 273 12.48 10.62 0.94
CA GLU A 273 13.08 11.15 2.16
C GLU A 273 12.21 12.18 2.89
N PHE A 274 11.15 12.69 2.27
CA PHE A 274 10.19 13.54 2.99
C PHE A 274 9.45 12.78 4.10
N VAL A 275 9.34 11.45 3.96
CA VAL A 275 8.56 10.61 4.86
C VAL A 275 9.43 9.67 5.71
N SER A 276 10.75 9.73 5.57
CA SER A 276 11.68 8.90 6.34
C SER A 276 11.72 9.24 7.83
N ILE A 277 11.23 10.43 8.20
CA ILE A 277 11.12 10.88 9.59
C ILE A 277 9.63 11.08 9.95
N PRO A 278 9.01 10.13 10.69
CA PRO A 278 7.56 10.11 10.91
C PRO A 278 6.96 11.39 11.50
N TRP A 279 7.63 12.09 12.43
CA TRP A 279 7.05 13.30 13.02
C TRP A 279 6.95 14.48 12.04
N ARG A 280 7.71 14.44 10.94
CA ARG A 280 7.68 15.47 9.89
C ARG A 280 6.50 15.30 8.93
N THR A 281 5.77 14.18 8.99
CA THR A 281 4.63 13.90 8.11
C THR A 281 3.29 14.42 8.64
N LYS A 282 3.29 15.25 9.68
CA LYS A 282 2.08 15.75 10.35
C LYS A 282 1.40 16.96 9.68
N ASN A 283 1.77 17.31 8.46
CA ASN A 283 1.24 18.48 7.74
C ASN A 283 0.69 18.09 6.36
N ASN A 284 -0.13 18.98 5.78
CA ASN A 284 -0.81 18.72 4.51
C ASN A 284 0.17 18.46 3.36
N PHE A 285 1.29 19.19 3.32
CA PHE A 285 2.35 18.98 2.33
C PHE A 285 2.88 17.55 2.33
N ALA A 286 3.31 17.07 3.49
CA ALA A 286 3.88 15.75 3.64
C ALA A 286 2.83 14.65 3.43
N CYS A 287 1.58 14.85 3.87
CA CYS A 287 0.47 13.96 3.55
C CYS A 287 0.20 13.89 2.04
N THR A 288 0.34 15.00 1.32
CA THR A 288 0.24 15.04 -0.14
C THR A 288 1.38 14.26 -0.79
N ILE A 289 2.61 14.41 -0.28
CA ILE A 289 3.75 13.60 -0.73
C ILE A 289 3.53 12.11 -0.47
N VAL A 290 2.96 11.72 0.68
CA VAL A 290 2.60 10.32 0.96
C VAL A 290 1.64 9.78 -0.10
N LYS A 291 0.62 10.57 -0.52
CA LYS A 291 -0.31 10.17 -1.59
C LYS A 291 0.39 9.98 -2.94
N ILE A 292 1.34 10.85 -3.27
CA ILE A 292 2.16 10.73 -4.49
C ILE A 292 2.99 9.44 -4.43
N LEU A 293 3.73 9.21 -3.33
CA LEU A 293 4.55 8.02 -3.14
C LEU A 293 3.71 6.73 -3.18
N ARG A 294 2.51 6.75 -2.60
CA ARG A 294 1.56 5.63 -2.66
C ARG A 294 1.14 5.31 -4.09
N ALA A 295 0.85 6.32 -4.91
CA ALA A 295 0.60 6.12 -6.33
C ALA A 295 1.82 5.51 -7.03
N GLN A 296 3.02 6.06 -6.81
CA GLN A 296 4.28 5.59 -7.39
C GLN A 296 4.60 4.14 -7.03
N LEU A 297 4.27 3.71 -5.81
CA LEU A 297 4.51 2.37 -5.30
C LEU A 297 3.39 1.38 -5.63
N GLY A 298 2.34 1.81 -6.34
CA GLY A 298 1.24 0.93 -6.78
C GLY A 298 0.17 0.67 -5.71
N PHE A 299 0.15 1.42 -4.61
CA PHE A 299 -0.92 1.33 -3.61
C PHE A 299 -2.25 1.79 -4.19
N ASP A 300 -3.35 1.29 -3.64
CA ASP A 300 -4.67 1.75 -4.05
C ASP A 300 -4.93 3.22 -3.66
N ILE A 301 -5.97 3.81 -4.26
CA ILE A 301 -6.41 5.17 -3.94
C ILE A 301 -6.83 5.29 -2.48
N GLU A 302 -6.46 6.40 -1.85
CA GLU A 302 -6.79 6.66 -0.45
C GLU A 302 -8.30 6.86 -0.28
N GLN A 303 -8.87 6.16 0.69
CA GLN A 303 -10.25 6.36 1.13
C GLN A 303 -10.32 7.47 2.18
N GLU A 304 -11.52 7.75 2.71
CA GLU A 304 -11.73 8.76 3.77
C GLU A 304 -10.80 8.55 4.98
N CYS A 305 -10.51 7.29 5.32
CA CYS A 305 -9.44 6.92 6.24
C CYS A 305 -8.60 5.76 5.68
N VAL A 306 -7.28 5.86 5.81
CA VAL A 306 -6.32 4.89 5.29
C VAL A 306 -5.89 3.99 6.44
N ALA A 307 -6.46 2.78 6.51
CA ALA A 307 -6.06 1.78 7.50
C ALA A 307 -4.76 1.06 7.10
N GLY A 308 -4.33 1.18 5.83
CA GLY A 308 -3.10 0.58 5.34
C GLY A 308 -3.18 -0.95 5.25
N MET A 309 -4.34 -1.48 4.88
CA MET A 309 -4.59 -2.92 4.74
C MET A 309 -4.81 -3.29 3.26
N SER A 310 -6.03 -3.08 2.76
CA SER A 310 -6.42 -3.40 1.37
C SER A 310 -5.51 -2.73 0.34
N GLU A 311 -5.00 -1.54 0.67
CA GLU A 311 -4.20 -0.76 -0.24
C GLU A 311 -2.80 -1.35 -0.48
N VAL A 312 -2.33 -2.22 0.42
CA VAL A 312 -1.02 -2.90 0.37
C VAL A 312 -1.11 -4.22 -0.39
N ARG A 313 -2.15 -5.03 -0.12
CA ARG A 313 -2.27 -6.40 -0.67
C ARG A 313 -2.86 -6.38 -2.08
N ARG A 314 -2.04 -6.08 -3.09
CA ARG A 314 -2.49 -6.00 -4.50
C ARG A 314 -1.66 -6.88 -5.42
N PRO A 315 -2.02 -8.16 -5.63
CA PRO A 315 -1.22 -9.11 -6.42
C PRO A 315 -1.05 -8.73 -7.90
N ASN A 316 -1.88 -7.82 -8.43
CA ASN A 316 -1.85 -7.38 -9.83
C ASN A 316 -1.57 -5.87 -9.98
N SER A 317 -1.10 -5.20 -8.93
CA SER A 317 -0.78 -3.76 -9.00
C SER A 317 0.73 -3.55 -9.03
N LEU A 318 1.22 -2.88 -10.06
CA LEU A 318 2.64 -2.53 -10.19
C LEU A 318 2.82 -1.05 -9.84
N GLY A 319 3.88 -0.76 -9.08
CA GLY A 319 4.44 0.59 -9.01
C GLY A 319 5.30 0.91 -10.24
N LEU A 320 5.85 2.12 -10.27
CA LEU A 320 6.74 2.59 -11.34
C LEU A 320 7.95 1.67 -11.58
N THR A 321 8.50 1.09 -10.52
CA THR A 321 9.59 0.11 -10.61
C THR A 321 9.17 -1.12 -11.41
N GLY A 322 7.98 -1.66 -11.13
CA GLY A 322 7.44 -2.83 -11.84
C GLY A 322 7.15 -2.52 -13.32
N VAL A 323 6.54 -1.36 -13.60
CA VAL A 323 6.32 -0.86 -14.97
C VAL A 323 7.66 -0.72 -15.71
N GLY A 324 8.70 -0.20 -15.05
CA GLY A 324 10.05 -0.09 -15.59
C GLY A 324 10.66 -1.44 -15.94
N LYS A 325 10.58 -2.41 -15.02
CA LYS A 325 11.08 -3.78 -15.25
C LYS A 325 10.39 -4.43 -16.45
N ASN A 326 9.07 -4.26 -16.58
CA ASN A 326 8.32 -4.76 -17.74
C ASN A 326 8.77 -4.09 -19.04
N MET A 327 8.98 -2.76 -19.03
CA MET A 327 9.47 -2.01 -20.18
C MET A 327 10.87 -2.51 -20.60
N MET A 328 11.77 -2.78 -19.65
CA MET A 328 13.10 -3.32 -19.91
C MET A 328 13.06 -4.73 -20.51
N ALA A 329 12.21 -5.60 -19.96
CA ALA A 329 12.04 -6.96 -20.45
C ALA A 329 11.56 -6.97 -21.91
N GLN A 330 10.68 -6.04 -22.29
CA GLN A 330 10.21 -5.89 -23.67
C GLN A 330 11.31 -5.45 -24.65
N GLN A 331 12.40 -4.84 -24.16
CA GLN A 331 13.58 -4.49 -24.98
C GLN A 331 14.68 -5.56 -24.96
N GLY A 332 14.43 -6.72 -24.35
CA GLY A 332 15.41 -7.81 -24.27
C GLY A 332 16.51 -7.59 -23.24
N LEU A 333 16.35 -6.62 -22.32
CA LEU A 333 17.27 -6.45 -21.20
C LEU A 333 17.00 -7.51 -20.14
N SER A 334 18.04 -8.26 -19.75
CA SER A 334 17.94 -9.26 -18.69
C SER A 334 17.90 -8.60 -17.32
N LEU A 335 16.76 -8.68 -16.64
CA LEU A 335 16.58 -8.15 -15.28
C LEU A 335 17.54 -8.79 -14.27
N ASN A 336 17.96 -10.04 -14.50
CA ASN A 336 18.94 -10.73 -13.66
C ASN A 336 20.34 -10.10 -13.72
N ALA A 337 20.65 -9.34 -14.78
CA ALA A 337 21.93 -8.63 -14.92
C ALA A 337 21.94 -7.26 -14.23
N LEU A 338 20.79 -6.78 -13.75
CA LEU A 338 20.62 -5.44 -13.17
C LEU A 338 19.93 -5.51 -11.78
N PRO A 339 20.55 -6.17 -10.79
CA PRO A 339 19.90 -6.46 -9.51
C PRO A 339 19.75 -5.24 -8.60
N SER A 340 20.38 -4.11 -8.91
CA SER A 340 20.22 -2.89 -8.12
C SER A 340 20.48 -1.62 -8.93
N LEU A 341 20.01 -0.49 -8.42
CA LEU A 341 20.26 0.82 -9.01
C LEU A 341 21.77 1.12 -9.16
N LYS A 342 22.60 0.60 -8.25
CA LYS A 342 24.06 0.68 -8.35
C LYS A 342 24.59 -0.01 -9.62
N HIS A 343 24.10 -1.20 -9.94
CA HIS A 343 24.52 -1.92 -11.14
C HIS A 343 24.04 -1.21 -12.41
N VAL A 344 22.82 -0.67 -12.39
CA VAL A 344 22.29 0.16 -13.48
C VAL A 344 23.19 1.36 -13.74
N LEU A 345 23.58 2.10 -12.70
CA LEU A 345 24.46 3.27 -12.85
C LEU A 345 25.91 2.92 -13.23
N GLN A 346 26.34 1.67 -13.02
CA GLN A 346 27.64 1.19 -13.50
C GLN A 346 27.62 0.86 -14.99
N ILE A 347 26.51 0.31 -15.49
CA ILE A 347 26.34 -0.10 -16.90
C ILE A 347 25.89 1.09 -17.76
N CYS A 348 25.00 1.92 -17.21
CA CYS A 348 24.43 3.11 -17.82
C CYS A 348 24.73 4.33 -16.94
N PRO A 349 25.97 4.87 -16.95
CA PRO A 349 26.33 6.02 -16.13
C PRO A 349 25.46 7.24 -16.45
N SER A 350 24.92 7.86 -15.40
CA SER A 350 24.16 9.10 -15.52
C SER A 350 24.49 10.03 -14.36
N GLU A 351 25.15 11.15 -14.67
CA GLU A 351 25.45 12.19 -13.68
C GLU A 351 24.18 12.78 -13.09
N PHE A 352 23.15 12.98 -13.92
CA PHE A 352 21.88 13.51 -13.47
C PHE A 352 21.14 12.55 -12.53
N ALA A 353 21.16 11.24 -12.79
CA ALA A 353 20.58 10.25 -11.87
C ALA A 353 21.26 10.30 -10.49
N VAL A 354 22.59 10.38 -10.44
CA VAL A 354 23.35 10.52 -9.19
C VAL A 354 23.03 11.85 -8.50
N TYR A 355 22.90 12.94 -9.26
CA TYR A 355 22.47 14.23 -8.74
C TYR A 355 21.08 14.16 -8.09
N MET A 356 20.09 13.56 -8.75
CA MET A 356 18.74 13.37 -8.20
C MET A 356 18.77 12.62 -6.86
N LEU A 357 19.51 11.51 -6.77
CA LEU A 357 19.66 10.73 -5.55
C LEU A 357 20.33 11.52 -4.43
N ARG A 358 21.30 12.38 -4.75
CA ARG A 358 21.96 13.24 -3.75
C ARG A 358 21.03 14.32 -3.23
N VAL A 359 20.31 14.99 -4.13
CA VAL A 359 19.37 16.06 -3.78
C VAL A 359 18.20 15.49 -2.96
N SER A 360 17.74 14.28 -3.27
CA SER A 360 16.65 13.63 -2.52
C SER A 360 17.01 13.39 -1.06
N MET A 361 18.28 13.17 -0.72
CA MET A 361 18.75 13.07 0.67
C MET A 361 18.64 14.36 1.49
N LYS A 362 18.28 15.49 0.85
CA LYS A 362 18.10 16.79 1.49
C LYS A 362 16.69 17.35 1.26
N PRO A 363 15.64 16.61 1.65
CA PRO A 363 14.27 16.94 1.25
C PRO A 363 13.81 18.32 1.72
N ILE A 364 14.30 18.78 2.87
CA ILE A 364 13.91 20.08 3.44
C ILE A 364 14.62 21.25 2.74
N GLU A 365 15.92 21.12 2.50
CA GLU A 365 16.74 22.16 1.85
C GLU A 365 16.39 22.30 0.37
N CYS A 366 16.11 21.18 -0.29
CA CYS A 366 15.94 21.11 -1.75
C CYS A 366 14.47 20.91 -2.16
N LYS A 367 13.51 21.26 -1.29
CA LYS A 367 12.09 20.92 -1.51
C LYS A 367 11.52 21.42 -2.83
N GLY A 368 11.84 22.66 -3.22
CA GLY A 368 11.34 23.24 -4.47
C GLY A 368 11.86 22.46 -5.67
N MET A 369 13.18 22.29 -5.73
CA MET A 369 13.90 21.51 -6.74
C MET A 369 13.34 20.09 -6.88
N LEU A 370 13.12 19.39 -5.76
CA LEU A 370 12.59 18.02 -5.75
C LEU A 370 11.17 17.94 -6.29
N ILE A 371 10.29 18.87 -5.91
CA ILE A 371 8.92 18.94 -6.45
C ILE A 371 8.94 19.28 -7.94
N GLY A 372 9.81 20.20 -8.37
CA GLY A 372 10.03 20.54 -9.77
C GLY A 372 10.44 19.32 -10.61
N MET A 373 11.50 18.63 -10.18
CA MET A 373 11.99 17.41 -10.84
C MET A 373 10.91 16.32 -10.88
N ALA A 374 10.26 16.04 -9.75
CA ALA A 374 9.19 15.04 -9.68
C ALA A 374 8.03 15.37 -10.65
N THR A 375 7.74 16.66 -10.85
CA THR A 375 6.74 17.13 -11.81
C THR A 375 7.12 16.86 -13.25
N ALA A 376 8.40 17.04 -13.62
CA ALA A 376 8.88 16.68 -14.95
C ALA A 376 8.72 15.18 -15.22
N PHE A 377 9.06 14.32 -14.25
CA PHE A 377 8.87 12.87 -14.40
C PHE A 377 7.40 12.46 -14.46
N ALA A 378 6.52 13.05 -13.64
CA ALA A 378 5.08 12.79 -13.72
C ALA A 378 4.48 13.21 -15.09
N LYS A 379 4.94 14.34 -15.65
CA LYS A 379 4.57 14.77 -17.01
C LYS A 379 5.13 13.80 -18.06
N MET A 380 6.35 13.27 -17.88
CA MET A 380 6.90 12.23 -18.74
C MET A 380 6.05 10.96 -18.72
N HIS A 381 5.56 10.52 -17.55
CA HIS A 381 4.64 9.38 -17.46
C HIS A 381 3.38 9.61 -18.29
N ALA A 382 2.71 10.75 -18.11
CA ALA A 382 1.51 11.11 -18.85
C ALA A 382 1.76 11.19 -20.36
N ALA A 383 2.92 11.72 -20.76
CA ALA A 383 3.32 11.82 -22.15
C ALA A 383 3.60 10.43 -22.75
N ILE A 384 4.31 9.54 -22.06
CA ILE A 384 4.56 8.14 -22.51
C ILE A 384 3.23 7.41 -22.70
N VAL A 385 2.29 7.55 -21.76
CA VAL A 385 0.94 6.95 -21.85
C VAL A 385 0.19 7.43 -23.08
N SER A 386 0.33 8.71 -23.44
CA SER A 386 -0.34 9.33 -24.58
C SER A 386 0.39 9.09 -25.92
N SER A 387 1.62 8.58 -25.87
CA SER A 387 2.46 8.34 -27.03
C SER A 387 2.13 7.03 -27.75
N GLN A 388 2.41 6.96 -29.05
CA GLN A 388 2.28 5.74 -29.86
C GLN A 388 3.58 4.91 -29.90
N LEU A 389 4.48 5.08 -28.92
CA LEU A 389 5.83 4.52 -28.97
C LEU A 389 5.89 2.98 -28.78
N CYS A 390 4.76 2.34 -28.45
CA CYS A 390 4.64 0.91 -28.13
C CYS A 390 5.68 0.44 -27.08
N LEU A 391 5.88 1.23 -26.03
CA LEU A 391 6.81 0.94 -24.93
C LEU A 391 6.18 0.12 -23.79
N LEU A 392 4.86 0.06 -23.74
CA LEU A 392 4.10 -0.50 -22.63
C LEU A 392 3.11 -1.53 -23.13
N SER A 393 2.84 -2.56 -22.32
CA SER A 393 1.68 -3.40 -22.54
C SER A 393 0.39 -2.61 -22.26
N ALA A 394 -0.76 -3.10 -22.71
CA ALA A 394 -2.05 -2.44 -22.42
C ALA A 394 -2.31 -2.31 -20.91
N GLN A 395 -1.88 -3.31 -20.12
CA GLN A 395 -2.01 -3.29 -18.66
C GLN A 395 -1.06 -2.28 -18.01
N ASP A 396 0.20 -2.21 -18.48
CA ASP A 396 1.18 -1.25 -17.96
C ASP A 396 0.81 0.18 -18.34
N GLN A 397 0.21 0.39 -19.52
CA GLN A 397 -0.28 1.69 -19.97
C GLN A 397 -1.41 2.19 -19.06
N LEU A 398 -2.40 1.34 -18.73
CA LEU A 398 -3.46 1.68 -17.78
C LEU A 398 -2.91 1.95 -16.38
N THR A 399 -1.93 1.14 -15.95
CA THR A 399 -1.28 1.30 -14.64
C THR A 399 -0.55 2.64 -14.57
N LEU A 400 0.30 2.96 -15.55
CA LEU A 400 1.04 4.21 -15.61
C LEU A 400 0.12 5.43 -15.77
N GLN A 401 -0.99 5.28 -16.50
CA GLN A 401 -2.01 6.33 -16.60
C GLN A 401 -2.58 6.68 -15.22
N ASN A 402 -3.03 5.68 -14.47
CA ASN A 402 -3.59 5.87 -13.13
C ASN A 402 -2.57 6.48 -12.15
N ILE A 403 -1.31 6.05 -12.23
CA ILE A 403 -0.21 6.63 -11.46
C ILE A 403 -0.03 8.11 -11.83
N SER A 404 0.13 8.42 -13.11
CA SER A 404 0.41 9.79 -13.58
C SER A 404 -0.70 10.79 -13.20
N ILE A 405 -1.96 10.39 -13.26
CA ILE A 405 -3.11 11.22 -12.85
C ILE A 405 -3.01 11.57 -11.36
N ARG A 406 -2.73 10.56 -10.52
CA ARG A 406 -2.62 10.75 -9.06
C ARG A 406 -1.41 11.57 -8.68
N GLU A 407 -0.25 11.31 -9.30
CA GLU A 407 0.98 12.06 -9.07
C GLU A 407 0.79 13.54 -9.45
N LEU A 408 0.28 13.82 -10.65
CA LEU A 408 0.09 15.20 -11.13
C LEU A 408 -0.88 15.97 -10.25
N LYS A 409 -1.98 15.35 -9.81
CA LYS A 409 -2.92 15.97 -8.86
C LYS A 409 -2.27 16.28 -7.51
N GLY A 410 -1.42 15.37 -6.99
CA GLY A 410 -0.69 15.63 -5.76
C GLY A 410 0.36 16.73 -5.92
N LEU A 411 1.08 16.72 -7.03
CA LEU A 411 2.11 17.71 -7.32
C LEU A 411 1.52 19.11 -7.52
N GLU A 412 0.35 19.23 -8.16
CA GLU A 412 -0.40 20.49 -8.25
C GLU A 412 -0.57 21.15 -6.86
N LEU A 413 -1.08 20.38 -5.88
CA LEU A 413 -1.24 20.84 -4.50
C LEU A 413 0.10 21.22 -3.85
N CYS A 414 1.17 20.47 -4.15
CA CYS A 414 2.51 20.83 -3.67
C CYS A 414 3.00 22.15 -4.26
N TRP A 415 2.78 22.40 -5.56
CA TRP A 415 3.13 23.67 -6.19
C TRP A 415 2.33 24.83 -5.60
N GLU A 416 1.02 24.65 -5.38
CA GLU A 416 0.15 25.64 -4.76
C GLU A 416 0.59 26.03 -3.34
N GLU A 417 1.15 25.08 -2.58
CA GLU A 417 1.69 25.37 -1.25
C GLU A 417 3.05 26.09 -1.33
N LEU A 418 3.90 25.73 -2.28
CA LEU A 418 5.25 26.29 -2.40
C LEU A 418 5.31 27.65 -3.10
N GLN A 419 4.31 28.02 -3.91
CA GLN A 419 4.27 29.29 -4.64
C GLN A 419 4.28 30.54 -3.72
N GLN A 420 3.97 30.38 -2.43
CA GLN A 420 3.95 31.47 -1.46
C GLN A 420 5.35 32.06 -1.18
N ALA A 421 6.41 31.31 -1.48
CA ALA A 421 7.79 31.75 -1.30
C ALA A 421 8.50 31.80 -2.65
N GLU A 422 8.74 33.01 -3.17
CA GLU A 422 9.31 33.26 -4.50
C GLU A 422 10.60 32.46 -4.76
N LYS A 423 11.51 32.39 -3.77
CA LYS A 423 12.73 31.59 -3.87
C LYS A 423 12.44 30.09 -4.08
N VAL A 424 11.46 29.55 -3.37
CA VAL A 424 11.10 28.13 -3.46
C VAL A 424 10.39 27.84 -4.78
N LEU A 425 9.58 28.78 -5.28
CA LEU A 425 8.98 28.70 -6.61
C LEU A 425 10.04 28.72 -7.71
N ALA A 426 11.08 29.55 -7.57
CA ALA A 426 12.23 29.54 -8.47
C ALA A 426 12.93 28.17 -8.47
N ASP A 427 13.16 27.59 -7.29
CA ASP A 427 13.72 26.24 -7.16
C ASP A 427 12.81 25.18 -7.84
N CYS A 428 11.48 25.31 -7.75
CA CYS A 428 10.53 24.45 -8.47
C CYS A 428 10.68 24.56 -9.99
N CYS A 429 10.75 25.79 -10.50
CA CYS A 429 10.91 26.03 -11.93
C CYS A 429 12.25 25.49 -12.44
N GLU A 430 13.34 25.74 -11.71
CA GLU A 430 14.69 25.24 -12.03
C GLU A 430 14.74 23.70 -12.01
N GLY A 431 14.16 23.07 -10.99
CA GLY A 431 14.09 21.62 -10.91
C GLY A 431 13.29 20.99 -12.04
N TYR A 432 12.16 21.62 -12.41
CA TYR A 432 11.37 21.18 -13.55
C TYR A 432 12.16 21.28 -14.85
N LEU A 433 12.76 22.44 -15.15
CA LEU A 433 13.50 22.67 -16.39
C LEU A 433 14.73 21.77 -16.51
N THR A 434 15.44 21.54 -15.40
CA THR A 434 16.61 20.67 -15.37
C THR A 434 16.22 19.22 -15.66
N ALA A 435 15.20 18.68 -14.98
CA ALA A 435 14.71 17.34 -15.26
C ALA A 435 14.08 17.21 -16.65
N LYS A 436 13.33 18.22 -17.11
CA LYS A 436 12.76 18.28 -18.45
C LYS A 436 13.84 18.12 -19.52
N HIS A 437 14.92 18.88 -19.41
CA HIS A 437 16.02 18.83 -20.37
C HIS A 437 16.67 17.44 -20.46
N GLU A 438 16.92 16.81 -19.30
CA GLU A 438 17.50 15.46 -19.22
C GLU A 438 16.55 14.36 -19.71
N ILE A 439 15.25 14.52 -19.45
CA ILE A 439 14.21 13.64 -20.02
C ILE A 439 14.23 13.77 -21.54
N GLU A 440 14.16 14.97 -22.10
CA GLU A 440 14.11 15.19 -23.55
C GLU A 440 15.35 14.60 -24.27
N LYS A 441 16.54 14.68 -23.67
CA LYS A 441 17.78 14.04 -24.18
C LYS A 441 17.67 12.53 -24.36
N CYS A 442 16.77 11.87 -23.62
CA CYS A 442 16.53 10.44 -23.76
C CYS A 442 15.77 10.13 -25.05
N PHE A 443 14.96 11.06 -25.57
CA PHE A 443 14.06 10.86 -26.71
C PHE A 443 14.52 11.60 -27.99
N GLN A 444 15.69 12.24 -27.94
CA GLN A 444 16.37 12.82 -29.11
C GLN A 444 17.15 11.72 -29.85
N LEU A 445 17.10 11.78 -31.19
CA LEU A 445 17.81 10.87 -32.10
C LEU A 445 19.33 11.05 -32.07
#